data_AF-A0A074LLP0-F1
#
_entry.id   AF-A0A074LLP0-F1
#
_cell.length_a   1.000
_cell.length_b   1.000
_cell.length_c   1.000
_cell.angle_alpha   90.00
_cell.angle_beta   90.00
_cell.angle_gamma   90.00
#
_symmetry.space_group_name_H-M   'P 1'
#
loop_
_entity.id
_entity.type
_entity.pdbx_description
1 polymer ?
#
loop_
_entity_poly.entity_id
_entity_poly.type
_entity_poly.pdbx_seq_one_letter_code
_entity_poly.pdbx_strand_id
1 'polypeptide(L)'
;MTSSISFIPLDRKYPHLEGYATDIACFLYRNRELVSRYYNLMKVSGRWTVSNGKQKVREWCERNFKRDRGQDIDEFRALLIRFFDLCGSDEEVVKLRGLIPEKLVEFIFRHRFRNSSEVVLETGCEVLVNGNPVRYYLTEQEKKRTVDVGVLERSDPIAEFVEIKCLPLSFQNKDIQYLRILSSVLKGTGIRFGIFLVSLSDADYIRICLDSEKLWEETDKFHLYGNDNLYELMNRTVTAA
;
A
#
# COMPACT_ATOMS: atom_id res chain seq x y z
N MET A 1 3.95 -25.55 -21.82
CA MET A 1 4.64 -24.25 -21.78
C MET A 1 4.68 -23.82 -20.33
N THR A 2 5.85 -23.44 -19.81
CA THR A 2 5.96 -22.86 -18.47
C THR A 2 5.37 -21.46 -18.48
N SER A 3 4.40 -21.20 -17.61
CA SER A 3 3.82 -19.86 -17.45
C SER A 3 4.88 -18.87 -16.97
N SER A 4 4.80 -17.62 -17.42
CA SER A 4 5.70 -16.54 -17.01
C SER A 4 4.91 -15.35 -16.48
N ILE A 5 5.45 -14.72 -15.43
CA ILE A 5 4.95 -13.46 -14.87
C ILE A 5 6.08 -12.44 -14.96
N SER A 6 5.75 -11.22 -15.38
CA SER A 6 6.66 -10.08 -15.33
C SER A 6 5.92 -8.79 -15.00
N PHE A 7 6.69 -7.78 -14.59
CA PHE A 7 6.18 -6.48 -14.16
C PHE A 7 6.75 -5.38 -15.06
N ILE A 8 5.92 -4.40 -15.40
CA ILE A 8 6.35 -3.17 -16.07
C ILE A 8 6.01 -1.99 -15.17
N PRO A 9 6.98 -1.24 -14.61
CA PRO A 9 6.70 -0.06 -13.80
C PRO A 9 6.07 1.03 -14.68
N LEU A 10 4.94 1.59 -14.23
CA LEU A 10 4.18 2.59 -14.98
C LEU A 10 3.96 3.90 -14.23
N ASP A 11 4.17 3.89 -12.92
CA ASP A 11 3.95 5.06 -12.08
C ASP A 11 4.93 6.20 -12.40
N ARG A 12 4.39 7.43 -12.45
CA ARG A 12 5.19 8.64 -12.54
C ARG A 12 5.97 8.80 -11.24
N LYS A 13 7.29 8.92 -11.35
CA LYS A 13 8.17 9.14 -10.20
C LYS A 13 8.06 10.58 -9.69
N TYR A 14 8.10 10.73 -8.38
CA TYR A 14 8.16 12.02 -7.68
C TYR A 14 9.42 12.02 -6.78
N PRO A 15 10.62 12.18 -7.34
CA PRO A 15 11.86 11.88 -6.61
C PRO A 15 12.00 12.60 -5.26
N HIS A 16 11.55 13.85 -5.19
CA HIS A 16 11.62 14.64 -3.95
C HIS A 16 10.62 14.19 -2.89
N LEU A 17 9.44 13.68 -3.28
CA LEU A 17 8.45 13.09 -2.37
C LEU A 17 8.83 11.67 -1.97
N GLU A 18 9.37 10.88 -2.89
CA GLU A 18 9.71 9.48 -2.65
C GLU A 18 10.77 9.30 -1.55
N GLY A 19 11.81 10.14 -1.54
CA GLY A 19 12.82 10.11 -0.47
C GLY A 19 12.19 10.38 0.90
N TYR A 20 11.32 11.39 0.98
CA TYR A 20 10.66 11.74 2.23
C TYR A 20 9.61 10.73 2.68
N ALA A 21 8.84 10.16 1.74
CA ALA A 21 7.92 9.07 2.01
C ALA A 21 8.67 7.84 2.56
N THR A 22 9.85 7.57 2.02
CA THR A 22 10.75 6.51 2.48
C THR A 22 11.22 6.76 3.92
N ASP A 23 11.61 7.99 4.26
CA ASP A 23 12.03 8.35 5.62
C ASP A 23 10.90 8.12 6.64
N ILE A 24 9.69 8.60 6.34
CA ILE A 24 8.52 8.39 7.22
C ILE A 24 8.18 6.90 7.31
N ALA A 25 8.16 6.18 6.20
CA ALA A 25 7.86 4.75 6.20
C ALA A 25 8.88 3.94 7.01
N CYS A 26 10.17 4.27 6.89
CA CYS A 26 11.23 3.64 7.69
C CYS A 26 11.08 3.95 9.18
N PHE A 27 10.72 5.18 9.53
CA PHE A 27 10.39 5.56 10.91
C PHE A 27 9.20 4.75 11.45
N LEU A 28 8.09 4.68 10.70
CA LEU A 28 6.89 3.93 11.08
C LEU A 28 7.14 2.42 11.18
N TYR A 29 7.99 1.87 10.32
CA TYR A 29 8.40 0.46 10.36
C TYR A 29 9.14 0.11 11.67
N ARG A 30 9.98 1.03 12.15
CA ARG A 30 10.73 0.89 13.42
C ARG A 30 9.85 1.14 14.64
N ASN A 31 8.90 2.08 14.54
CA ASN A 31 8.02 2.54 15.61
C ASN A 31 6.56 2.14 15.32
N ARG A 32 6.29 0.85 15.37
CA ARG A 32 5.03 0.23 14.88
C ARG A 32 3.80 0.77 15.59
N GLU A 33 3.92 1.09 16.88
CA GLU A 33 2.87 1.67 17.71
C GLU A 33 2.39 3.03 17.20
N LEU A 34 3.23 3.77 16.45
CA LEU A 34 2.89 5.07 15.89
C LEU A 34 2.15 4.99 14.54
N VAL A 35 2.07 3.82 13.90
CA VAL A 35 1.30 3.65 12.66
C VAL A 35 -0.18 3.99 12.86
N SER A 36 -0.77 3.57 13.98
CA SER A 36 -2.14 3.92 14.35
C SER A 36 -2.34 5.43 14.51
N ARG A 37 -1.33 6.14 15.05
CA ARG A 37 -1.34 7.61 15.21
C ARG A 37 -1.23 8.30 13.85
N TYR A 38 -0.36 7.80 12.97
CA TYR A 38 -0.25 8.28 11.60
C TYR A 38 -1.58 8.10 10.84
N TYR A 39 -2.20 6.93 10.90
CA TYR A 39 -3.51 6.67 10.30
C TYR A 39 -4.58 7.65 10.79
N ASN A 40 -4.64 7.90 12.10
CA ASN A 40 -5.59 8.85 12.67
C ASN A 40 -5.39 10.28 12.13
N LEU A 41 -4.15 10.72 11.95
CA LEU A 41 -3.86 11.99 11.28
C LEU A 41 -4.35 11.98 9.83
N MET A 42 -4.08 10.91 9.07
CA MET A 42 -4.51 10.80 7.67
C MET A 42 -6.03 10.89 7.54
N LYS A 43 -6.78 10.25 8.44
CA LYS A 43 -8.25 10.30 8.49
C LYS A 43 -8.78 11.72 8.66
N VAL A 44 -8.20 12.51 9.58
CA VAL A 44 -8.68 13.89 9.84
C VAL A 44 -8.11 14.92 8.88
N SER A 45 -7.00 14.60 8.21
CA SER A 45 -6.28 15.53 7.34
C SER A 45 -6.73 15.52 5.89
N GLY A 46 -7.71 14.70 5.49
CA GLY A 46 -8.15 14.58 4.09
C GLY A 46 -8.46 15.91 3.38
N ARG A 47 -8.93 16.93 4.11
CA ARG A 47 -9.24 18.28 3.58
C ARG A 47 -8.17 19.35 3.88
N TRP A 48 -7.03 18.96 4.41
CA TRP A 48 -5.94 19.89 4.74
C TRP A 48 -5.13 20.14 3.48
N THR A 49 -4.84 21.42 3.25
CA THR A 49 -4.14 21.95 2.08
C THR A 49 -2.72 22.35 2.47
N VAL A 50 -1.85 22.64 1.51
CA VAL A 50 -0.52 23.19 1.77
C VAL A 50 -0.60 24.46 2.63
N SER A 51 -1.58 25.33 2.35
CA SER A 51 -1.74 26.62 3.03
C SER A 51 -2.11 26.54 4.51
N ASN A 52 -2.79 25.48 4.96
CA ASN A 52 -3.25 25.34 6.34
C ASN A 52 -2.69 24.11 7.07
N GLY A 53 -2.12 23.15 6.34
CA GLY A 53 -1.77 21.83 6.87
C GLY A 53 -0.74 21.90 7.98
N LYS A 54 0.28 22.76 7.85
CA LYS A 54 1.31 22.93 8.88
C LYS A 54 0.72 23.34 10.23
N GLN A 55 -0.17 24.33 10.24
CA GLN A 55 -0.80 24.80 11.46
C GLN A 55 -1.72 23.72 12.06
N LYS A 56 -2.51 23.04 11.21
CA LYS A 56 -3.40 21.97 11.64
C LYS A 56 -2.65 20.75 12.20
N VAL A 57 -1.48 20.41 11.64
CA VAL A 57 -0.60 19.36 12.20
C VAL A 57 -0.14 19.76 13.59
N ARG A 58 0.31 20.99 13.81
CA ARG A 58 0.74 21.44 15.14
C ARG A 58 -0.39 21.30 16.17
N GLU A 59 -1.57 21.83 15.84
CA GLU A 59 -2.76 21.73 16.70
C GLU A 59 -3.19 20.28 16.95
N TRP A 60 -3.03 19.40 15.95
CA TRP A 60 -3.28 17.97 16.13
C TRP A 60 -2.24 17.32 17.04
N CYS A 61 -0.95 17.63 16.86
CA CYS A 61 0.12 17.11 17.69
C CYS A 61 0.01 17.56 19.15
N GLU A 62 -0.32 18.83 19.40
CA GLU A 62 -0.54 19.37 20.74
C GLU A 62 -1.69 18.66 21.47
N ARG A 63 -2.75 18.31 20.75
CA ARG A 63 -3.90 17.58 21.32
C ARG A 63 -3.58 16.11 21.57
N ASN A 64 -2.92 15.45 20.63
CA ASN A 64 -2.77 13.98 20.65
C ASN A 64 -1.51 13.49 21.38
N PHE A 65 -0.48 14.32 21.50
CA PHE A 65 0.78 13.96 22.17
C PHE A 65 1.08 14.85 23.39
N LYS A 66 0.08 15.55 23.96
CA LYS A 66 0.30 16.51 25.07
C LYS A 66 1.15 15.93 26.21
N ARG A 67 0.91 14.66 26.53
CA ARG A 67 1.56 13.94 27.64
C ARG A 67 2.68 13.01 27.19
N ASP A 68 2.81 12.79 25.88
CA ASP A 68 3.79 11.87 25.33
C ASP A 68 5.15 12.56 25.28
N ARG A 69 6.19 11.81 25.65
CA ARG A 69 7.58 12.26 25.75
C ARG A 69 8.47 11.17 25.18
N GLY A 70 9.60 11.57 24.61
CA GLY A 70 10.58 10.65 24.06
C GLY A 70 11.07 11.09 22.70
N GLN A 71 12.27 10.65 22.34
CA GLN A 71 12.94 11.01 21.09
C GLN A 71 12.09 10.63 19.86
N ASP A 72 11.48 9.45 19.85
CA ASP A 72 10.65 9.00 18.73
C ASP A 72 9.39 9.87 18.56
N ILE A 73 8.79 10.36 19.64
CA ILE A 73 7.63 11.26 19.57
C ILE A 73 8.04 12.61 18.98
N ASP A 74 9.21 13.13 19.36
CA ASP A 74 9.71 14.40 18.85
C ASP A 74 10.14 14.28 17.38
N GLU A 75 10.77 13.17 16.99
CA GLU A 75 11.07 12.84 15.59
C GLU A 75 9.78 12.70 14.77
N PHE A 76 8.78 11.99 15.29
CA PHE A 76 7.50 11.82 14.61
C PHE A 76 6.81 13.17 14.38
N ARG A 77 6.75 14.04 15.40
CA ARG A 77 6.20 15.41 15.25
C ARG A 77 6.95 16.20 14.19
N ALA A 78 8.28 16.14 14.18
CA ALA A 78 9.10 16.84 13.19
C ALA A 78 8.79 16.35 11.76
N LEU A 79 8.67 15.03 11.57
CA LEU A 79 8.27 14.42 10.31
C LEU A 79 6.85 14.85 9.87
N LEU A 80 5.89 14.89 10.79
CA LEU A 80 4.53 15.32 10.45
C LEU A 80 4.46 16.81 10.07
N ILE A 81 5.25 17.66 10.72
CA ILE A 81 5.28 19.10 10.39
C ILE A 81 5.93 19.31 9.02
N ARG A 82 7.07 18.66 8.77
CA ARG A 82 7.80 18.79 7.51
C ARG A 82 7.05 18.20 6.31
N PHE A 83 6.10 17.29 6.53
CA PHE A 83 5.19 16.76 5.50
C PHE A 83 4.58 17.87 4.63
N PHE A 84 4.01 18.90 5.24
CA PHE A 84 3.35 19.98 4.50
C PHE A 84 4.32 21.05 3.98
N ASP A 85 5.51 21.16 4.57
CA ASP A 85 6.57 22.07 4.09
C ASP A 85 7.21 21.57 2.79
N LEU A 86 7.18 20.25 2.55
CA LEU A 86 7.77 19.65 1.35
C LEU A 86 6.89 19.81 0.11
N CYS A 87 5.57 19.81 0.29
CA CYS A 87 4.63 19.84 -0.83
C CYS A 87 4.45 21.27 -1.37
N GLY A 88 4.70 21.46 -2.65
CA GLY A 88 4.43 22.71 -3.38
C GLY A 88 2.97 22.85 -3.83
N SER A 89 2.18 21.78 -3.79
CA SER A 89 0.76 21.80 -4.18
C SER A 89 -0.11 20.83 -3.37
N ASP A 90 -1.42 21.04 -3.40
CA ASP A 90 -2.39 20.12 -2.78
C ASP A 90 -2.40 18.75 -3.47
N GLU A 91 -2.03 18.66 -4.75
CA GLU A 91 -1.85 17.39 -5.47
C GLU A 91 -0.68 16.59 -4.87
N GLU A 92 0.44 17.25 -4.56
CA GLU A 92 1.59 16.61 -3.91
C GLU A 92 1.26 16.17 -2.49
N VAL A 93 0.44 16.93 -1.76
CA VAL A 93 -0.11 16.48 -0.47
C VAL A 93 -0.87 15.17 -0.63
N VAL A 94 -1.77 15.07 -1.62
CA VAL A 94 -2.51 13.83 -1.88
C VAL A 94 -1.57 12.69 -2.27
N LYS A 95 -0.58 12.94 -3.14
CA LYS A 95 0.38 11.93 -3.56
C LYS A 95 1.24 11.44 -2.40
N LEU A 96 1.74 12.33 -1.55
CA LEU A 96 2.57 11.96 -0.40
C LEU A 96 1.80 11.11 0.63
N ARG A 97 0.49 11.38 0.82
CA ARG A 97 -0.38 10.52 1.67
C ARG A 97 -0.46 9.08 1.16
N GLY A 98 -0.47 8.88 -0.16
CA GLY A 98 -0.48 7.55 -0.80
C GLY A 98 0.90 6.88 -0.77
N LEU A 99 1.96 7.65 -1.03
CA LEU A 99 3.33 7.11 -1.09
C LEU A 99 3.80 6.52 0.25
N ILE A 100 3.46 7.12 1.38
CA ILE A 100 3.93 6.65 2.69
C ILE A 100 3.48 5.21 3.01
N PRO A 101 2.18 4.85 2.94
CA PRO A 101 1.76 3.46 3.14
C PRO A 101 2.34 2.52 2.08
N GLU A 102 2.47 2.95 0.82
CA GLU A 102 3.14 2.16 -0.23
C GLU A 102 4.59 1.82 0.17
N LYS A 103 5.36 2.83 0.60
CA LYS A 103 6.74 2.64 1.07
C LYS A 103 6.84 1.79 2.32
N LEU A 104 5.88 1.89 3.24
CA LEU A 104 5.86 1.06 4.44
C LEU A 104 5.67 -0.42 4.09
N VAL A 105 4.74 -0.73 3.19
CA VAL A 105 4.53 -2.10 2.71
C VAL A 105 5.74 -2.58 1.90
N GLU A 106 6.31 -1.74 1.05
CA GLU A 106 7.54 -2.04 0.31
C GLU A 106 8.69 -2.44 1.27
N PHE A 107 8.87 -1.74 2.39
CA PHE A 107 9.87 -2.12 3.41
C PHE A 107 9.59 -3.49 4.02
N ILE A 108 8.33 -3.79 4.33
CA ILE A 108 7.93 -5.09 4.89
C ILE A 108 8.31 -6.22 3.93
N PHE A 109 7.98 -6.07 2.64
CA PHE A 109 8.30 -7.07 1.62
C PHE A 109 9.81 -7.20 1.37
N ARG A 110 10.53 -6.08 1.26
CA ARG A 110 11.99 -6.09 1.14
C ARG A 110 12.66 -6.78 2.32
N HIS A 111 12.13 -6.61 3.53
CA HIS A 111 12.64 -7.31 4.71
C HIS A 111 12.36 -8.82 4.64
N ARG A 112 11.14 -9.23 4.27
CA ARG A 112 10.76 -10.65 4.12
C ARG A 112 11.65 -11.38 3.12
N PHE A 113 11.91 -10.76 1.98
CA PHE A 113 12.67 -11.37 0.88
C PHE A 113 14.16 -11.01 0.87
N ARG A 114 14.71 -10.38 1.92
CA ARG A 114 16.11 -9.87 1.96
C ARG A 114 17.19 -10.92 1.70
N ASN A 115 16.88 -12.20 1.95
CA ASN A 115 17.80 -13.32 1.78
C ASN A 115 17.56 -14.10 0.48
N SER A 116 16.56 -13.72 -0.33
CA SER A 116 16.23 -14.39 -1.58
C SER A 116 16.92 -13.66 -2.74
N SER A 117 17.74 -14.38 -3.50
CA SER A 117 18.50 -13.81 -4.63
C SER A 117 17.68 -13.74 -5.93
N GLU A 118 16.50 -14.36 -5.97
CA GLU A 118 15.69 -14.49 -7.18
C GLU A 118 14.30 -13.85 -7.04
N VAL A 119 14.20 -12.81 -6.22
CA VAL A 119 12.97 -12.03 -6.02
C VAL A 119 12.99 -10.78 -6.88
N VAL A 120 11.90 -10.60 -7.62
CA VAL A 120 11.58 -9.35 -8.31
C VAL A 120 10.50 -8.64 -7.50
N LEU A 121 10.74 -7.39 -7.11
CA LEU A 121 9.76 -6.52 -6.46
C LEU A 121 9.66 -5.22 -7.25
N GLU A 122 8.46 -4.90 -7.71
CA GLU A 122 8.17 -3.69 -8.47
C GLU A 122 6.96 -2.96 -7.89
N THR A 123 6.96 -1.64 -7.92
CA THR A 123 5.87 -0.79 -7.40
C THR A 123 5.15 -0.05 -8.52
N GLY A 124 3.84 0.17 -8.39
CA GLY A 124 3.04 0.89 -9.39
C GLY A 124 3.19 0.28 -10.79
N CYS A 125 3.04 -1.04 -10.87
CA CYS A 125 3.45 -1.82 -12.04
C CYS A 125 2.28 -2.55 -12.72
N GLU A 126 2.34 -2.64 -14.05
CA GLU A 126 1.45 -3.49 -14.84
C GLU A 126 1.96 -4.94 -14.82
N VAL A 127 1.02 -5.87 -14.63
CA VAL A 127 1.31 -7.30 -14.57
C VAL A 127 1.12 -7.93 -15.94
N LEU A 128 2.15 -8.64 -16.40
CA LEU A 128 2.11 -9.43 -17.64
C LEU A 128 2.10 -10.90 -17.28
N VAL A 129 1.15 -11.64 -17.85
CA VAL A 129 1.09 -13.11 -17.77
C VAL A 129 1.29 -13.68 -19.17
N ASN A 130 2.35 -14.48 -19.34
CA ASN A 130 2.77 -15.01 -20.64
C ASN A 130 2.98 -13.90 -21.69
N GLY A 131 3.55 -12.77 -21.25
CA GLY A 131 3.77 -11.59 -22.10
C GLY A 131 2.52 -10.75 -22.38
N ASN A 132 1.33 -11.16 -21.93
CA ASN A 132 0.09 -10.43 -22.15
C ASN A 132 -0.24 -9.56 -20.93
N PRO A 133 -0.51 -8.25 -21.10
CA PRO A 133 -0.87 -7.38 -20.00
C PRO A 133 -2.27 -7.70 -19.48
N VAL A 134 -2.39 -7.86 -18.16
CA VAL A 134 -3.70 -7.97 -17.49
C VAL A 134 -4.27 -6.58 -17.31
N ARG A 135 -5.50 -6.35 -17.80
CA ARG A 135 -6.16 -5.04 -17.77
C ARG A 135 -7.63 -5.16 -17.47
N TYR A 136 -8.14 -4.20 -16.72
CA TYR A 136 -9.57 -4.01 -16.51
C TYR A 136 -10.01 -2.71 -17.18
N TYR A 137 -11.05 -2.81 -18.02
CA TYR A 137 -11.64 -1.69 -18.72
C TYR A 137 -13.04 -1.44 -18.17
N LEU A 138 -13.24 -0.28 -17.54
CA LEU A 138 -14.57 0.19 -17.15
C LEU A 138 -15.28 0.79 -18.36
N THR A 139 -14.51 1.53 -19.16
CA THR A 139 -14.87 2.12 -20.45
C THR A 139 -13.63 2.06 -21.37
N GLU A 140 -13.74 2.51 -22.63
CA GLU A 140 -12.57 2.62 -23.52
C GLU A 140 -11.47 3.55 -22.97
N GLN A 141 -11.84 4.50 -22.11
CA GLN A 141 -10.95 5.55 -21.58
C GLN A 141 -10.55 5.28 -20.12
N GLU A 142 -11.42 4.64 -19.34
CA GLU A 142 -11.15 4.31 -17.94
C GLU A 142 -10.63 2.87 -17.80
N LYS A 143 -9.33 2.75 -17.52
CA LYS A 143 -8.66 1.47 -17.33
C LYS A 143 -7.89 1.43 -16.02
N LYS A 144 -8.00 0.30 -15.30
CA LYS A 144 -7.07 -0.08 -14.22
C LYS A 144 -6.13 -1.16 -14.77
N ARG A 145 -4.83 -0.95 -14.57
CA ARG A 145 -3.78 -1.79 -15.15
C ARG A 145 -2.60 -2.07 -14.23
N THR A 146 -2.57 -1.44 -13.05
CA THR A 146 -1.46 -1.54 -12.12
C THR A 146 -1.88 -2.20 -10.82
N VAL A 147 -0.91 -2.82 -10.15
CA VAL A 147 -0.92 -3.07 -8.70
C VAL A 147 0.05 -2.09 -8.04
N ASP A 148 -0.16 -1.81 -6.75
CA ASP A 148 0.73 -0.91 -6.01
C ASP A 148 2.07 -1.58 -5.71
N VAL A 149 2.06 -2.89 -5.40
CA VAL A 149 3.26 -3.73 -5.30
C VAL A 149 3.04 -5.07 -5.98
N GLY A 150 3.99 -5.48 -6.82
CA GLY A 150 4.08 -6.81 -7.41
C GLY A 150 5.37 -7.49 -6.98
N VAL A 151 5.28 -8.74 -6.53
CA VAL A 151 6.43 -9.55 -6.11
C VAL A 151 6.40 -10.90 -6.82
N LEU A 152 7.55 -11.36 -7.28
CA LEU A 152 7.75 -12.69 -7.88
C LEU A 152 9.01 -13.32 -7.31
N GLU A 153 8.87 -14.43 -6.59
CA GLU A 153 9.98 -15.30 -6.20
C GLU A 153 10.15 -16.38 -7.27
N ARG A 154 11.31 -16.44 -7.94
CA ARG A 154 11.52 -17.38 -9.05
C ARG A 154 12.02 -18.75 -8.60
N SER A 155 12.77 -18.81 -7.50
CA SER A 155 13.31 -20.05 -6.93
C SER A 155 12.21 -20.96 -6.40
N ASP A 156 11.15 -20.35 -5.88
CA ASP A 156 9.92 -21.01 -5.48
C ASP A 156 8.76 -20.22 -6.08
N PRO A 157 8.16 -20.65 -7.21
CA PRO A 157 7.31 -19.82 -8.06
C PRO A 157 6.03 -19.37 -7.33
N ILE A 158 6.18 -18.23 -6.65
CA ILE A 158 5.15 -17.52 -5.90
C ILE A 158 5.07 -16.10 -6.44
N ALA A 159 3.85 -15.65 -6.76
CA ALA A 159 3.58 -14.27 -7.13
C ALA A 159 2.65 -13.61 -6.10
N GLU A 160 3.02 -12.44 -5.60
CA GLU A 160 2.24 -11.67 -4.63
C GLU A 160 1.88 -10.32 -5.23
N PHE A 161 0.62 -9.93 -5.10
CA PHE A 161 0.08 -8.70 -5.67
C PHE A 161 -0.63 -7.90 -4.59
N VAL A 162 -0.30 -6.63 -4.45
CA VAL A 162 -0.77 -5.79 -3.36
C VAL A 162 -1.45 -4.54 -3.90
N GLU A 163 -2.65 -4.26 -3.39
CA GLU A 163 -3.30 -2.96 -3.51
C GLU A 163 -3.37 -2.32 -2.12
N ILE A 164 -2.91 -1.08 -2.02
CA ILE A 164 -2.67 -0.37 -0.78
C ILE A 164 -3.52 0.89 -0.77
N LYS A 165 -4.29 1.09 0.29
CA LYS A 165 -5.06 2.31 0.51
C LYS A 165 -4.83 2.82 1.91
N CYS A 166 -4.52 4.11 2.07
CA CYS A 166 -4.39 4.68 3.40
C CYS A 166 -5.69 4.56 4.22
N LEU A 167 -6.84 4.77 3.57
CA LEU A 167 -8.17 4.66 4.18
C LEU A 167 -8.98 3.53 3.50
N PRO A 168 -9.77 2.73 4.25
CA PRO A 168 -10.55 1.64 3.68
C PRO A 168 -11.57 2.06 2.62
N LEU A 169 -12.23 3.20 2.83
CA LEU A 169 -13.20 3.76 1.89
C LEU A 169 -12.58 4.20 0.54
N SER A 170 -11.26 4.16 0.42
CA SER A 170 -10.56 4.47 -0.83
C SER A 170 -10.39 3.27 -1.75
N PHE A 171 -10.76 2.06 -1.31
CA PHE A 171 -10.88 0.93 -2.22
C PHE A 171 -12.08 1.14 -3.15
N GLN A 172 -11.83 1.19 -4.46
CA GLN A 172 -12.87 1.40 -5.46
C GLN A 172 -13.22 0.08 -6.15
N ASN A 173 -14.42 0.00 -6.73
CA ASN A 173 -14.87 -1.16 -7.48
C ASN A 173 -13.84 -1.58 -8.56
N LYS A 174 -13.26 -0.61 -9.28
CA LYS A 174 -12.25 -0.89 -10.32
C LYS A 174 -10.98 -1.57 -9.80
N ASP A 175 -10.58 -1.31 -8.56
CA ASP A 175 -9.40 -1.92 -7.96
C ASP A 175 -9.68 -3.42 -7.76
N ILE A 176 -10.84 -3.71 -7.16
CA ILE A 176 -11.27 -5.07 -6.84
C ILE A 176 -11.57 -5.90 -8.10
N GLN A 177 -12.26 -5.31 -9.10
CA GLN A 177 -12.54 -6.00 -10.35
C GLN A 177 -11.27 -6.32 -11.13
N TYR A 178 -10.30 -5.40 -11.15
CA TYR A 178 -8.99 -5.67 -11.73
C TYR A 178 -8.29 -6.85 -11.05
N LEU A 179 -8.25 -6.88 -9.72
CA LEU A 179 -7.64 -7.97 -8.96
C LEU A 179 -8.36 -9.31 -9.17
N ARG A 180 -9.68 -9.31 -9.34
CA ARG A 180 -10.45 -10.52 -9.69
C ARG A 180 -10.08 -11.07 -11.07
N ILE A 181 -9.94 -10.19 -12.06
CA ILE A 181 -9.47 -10.58 -13.40
C ILE A 181 -8.05 -11.14 -13.31
N LEU A 182 -7.16 -10.47 -12.58
CA LEU A 182 -5.81 -10.94 -12.36
C LEU A 182 -5.79 -12.34 -11.72
N SER A 183 -6.57 -12.57 -10.66
CA SER A 183 -6.73 -13.88 -10.04
C SER A 183 -7.21 -14.96 -11.03
N SER A 184 -8.22 -14.64 -11.85
CA SER A 184 -8.74 -15.56 -12.87
C SER A 184 -7.67 -15.95 -13.90
N VAL A 185 -6.91 -14.99 -14.40
CA VAL A 185 -5.81 -15.23 -15.34
C VAL A 185 -4.72 -16.09 -14.68
N LEU A 186 -4.37 -15.81 -13.43
CA LEU A 186 -3.33 -16.53 -12.69
C LEU A 186 -3.72 -17.98 -12.36
N LYS A 187 -5.00 -18.28 -12.09
CA LYS A 187 -5.48 -19.65 -11.88
C LYS A 187 -5.14 -20.58 -13.05
N GLY A 188 -5.08 -20.06 -14.27
CA GLY A 188 -4.69 -20.81 -15.47
C GLY A 188 -3.18 -21.05 -15.62
N THR A 189 -2.33 -20.48 -14.76
CA THR A 189 -0.87 -20.50 -14.93
C THR A 189 -0.16 -21.63 -14.19
N GLY A 190 -0.78 -22.19 -13.15
CA GLY A 190 -0.14 -23.14 -12.23
C GLY A 190 0.88 -22.51 -11.26
N ILE A 191 1.07 -21.18 -11.29
CA ILE A 191 1.93 -20.45 -10.35
C ILE A 191 1.13 -20.22 -9.06
N ARG A 192 1.77 -20.39 -7.89
CA ARG A 192 1.12 -20.05 -6.62
C ARG A 192 1.05 -18.54 -6.49
N PHE A 193 -0.08 -18.02 -6.04
CA PHE A 193 -0.22 -16.58 -5.90
C PHE A 193 -1.11 -16.15 -4.74
N GLY A 194 -0.87 -14.94 -4.25
CA GLY A 194 -1.68 -14.27 -3.24
C GLY A 194 -1.98 -12.84 -3.65
N ILE A 195 -3.19 -12.39 -3.37
CA ILE A 195 -3.63 -11.00 -3.57
C ILE A 195 -3.92 -10.39 -2.20
N PHE A 196 -3.33 -9.23 -1.95
CA PHE A 196 -3.33 -8.57 -0.66
C PHE A 196 -3.97 -7.19 -0.79
N LEU A 197 -5.01 -6.94 0.01
CA LEU A 197 -5.57 -5.61 0.20
C LEU A 197 -5.06 -5.07 1.53
N VAL A 198 -4.33 -3.97 1.48
CA VAL A 198 -3.67 -3.40 2.66
C VAL A 198 -4.23 -2.02 2.96
N SER A 199 -4.57 -1.78 4.23
CA SER A 199 -4.84 -0.43 4.73
C SER A 199 -4.24 -0.20 6.10
N LEU A 200 -4.03 1.06 6.47
CA LEU A 200 -3.52 1.42 7.80
C LEU A 200 -4.63 1.48 8.87
N SER A 201 -5.84 1.02 8.53
CA SER A 201 -6.96 0.82 9.47
C SER A 201 -6.99 -0.60 9.99
N ASP A 202 -7.81 -0.89 11.00
CA ASP A 202 -8.05 -2.26 11.48
C ASP A 202 -8.69 -3.15 10.41
N ALA A 203 -8.24 -4.41 10.31
CA ALA A 203 -8.64 -5.35 9.26
C ALA A 203 -10.15 -5.59 9.21
N ASP A 204 -10.80 -5.69 10.38
CA ASP A 204 -12.26 -5.84 10.47
C ASP A 204 -13.01 -4.65 9.88
N TYR A 205 -12.52 -3.42 10.09
CA TYR A 205 -13.14 -2.24 9.51
C TYR A 205 -12.95 -2.19 7.99
N ILE A 206 -11.81 -2.66 7.49
CA ILE A 206 -11.60 -2.82 6.03
C ILE A 206 -12.65 -3.75 5.44
N ARG A 207 -12.83 -4.93 6.06
CA ARG A 207 -13.82 -5.92 5.64
C ARG A 207 -15.23 -5.33 5.63
N ILE A 208 -15.66 -4.68 6.71
CA ILE A 208 -16.99 -4.04 6.80
C ILE A 208 -17.20 -3.04 5.66
N CYS A 209 -16.21 -2.19 5.35
CA CYS A 209 -16.32 -1.23 4.25
C CYS A 209 -16.47 -1.95 2.90
N LEU A 210 -15.65 -2.97 2.63
CA LEU A 210 -15.73 -3.71 1.38
C LEU A 210 -17.03 -4.51 1.24
N ASP A 211 -17.52 -5.12 2.33
CA ASP A 211 -18.81 -5.83 2.37
C ASP A 211 -19.98 -4.89 2.08
N SER A 212 -19.98 -3.68 2.67
CA SER A 212 -21.05 -2.69 2.44
C SER A 212 -21.18 -2.25 0.99
N GLU A 213 -20.07 -2.27 0.24
CA GLU A 213 -20.00 -1.95 -1.18
C GLU A 213 -20.11 -3.20 -2.08
N LYS A 214 -20.33 -4.39 -1.49
CA LYS A 214 -20.36 -5.70 -2.18
C LYS A 214 -19.08 -5.98 -2.98
N LEU A 215 -17.96 -5.50 -2.47
CA LEU A 215 -16.64 -5.65 -3.07
C LEU A 215 -15.87 -6.83 -2.47
N TRP A 216 -16.20 -7.26 -1.27
CA TRP A 216 -15.53 -8.39 -0.63
C TRP A 216 -16.21 -9.71 -0.96
N GLU A 217 -15.38 -10.72 -1.22
CA GLU A 217 -15.76 -12.11 -1.26
C GLU A 217 -14.59 -12.88 -0.65
N GLU A 218 -14.87 -13.66 0.39
CA GLU A 218 -13.83 -14.46 1.04
C GLU A 218 -13.38 -15.56 0.09
N THR A 219 -12.11 -15.53 -0.29
CA THR A 219 -11.48 -16.54 -1.13
C THR A 219 -10.12 -16.88 -0.56
N ASP A 220 -9.61 -18.07 -0.89
CA ASP A 220 -8.29 -18.54 -0.47
C ASP A 220 -7.14 -17.68 -1.02
N LYS A 221 -7.39 -16.88 -2.07
CA LYS A 221 -6.38 -16.05 -2.74
C LYS A 221 -6.40 -14.58 -2.32
N PHE A 222 -7.47 -14.09 -1.71
CA PHE A 222 -7.60 -12.69 -1.29
C PHE A 222 -7.40 -12.59 0.22
N HIS A 223 -6.52 -11.69 0.64
CA HIS A 223 -6.19 -11.50 2.04
C HIS A 223 -6.24 -10.03 2.42
N LEU A 224 -6.82 -9.74 3.60
CA LEU A 224 -6.93 -8.39 4.15
C LEU A 224 -5.86 -8.18 5.23
N TYR A 225 -5.16 -7.07 5.12
CA TYR A 225 -4.21 -6.63 6.14
C TYR A 225 -4.53 -5.21 6.58
N GLY A 226 -4.87 -5.08 7.85
CA GLY A 226 -4.99 -3.83 8.56
C GLY A 226 -3.75 -3.51 9.38
N ASN A 227 -3.75 -2.39 10.08
CA ASN A 227 -2.66 -2.02 10.99
C ASN A 227 -2.43 -3.03 12.13
N ASP A 228 -3.50 -3.69 12.56
CA ASP A 228 -3.51 -4.72 13.60
C ASP A 228 -2.74 -6.00 13.22
N ASN A 229 -2.69 -6.35 11.93
CA ASN A 229 -2.00 -7.54 11.43
C ASN A 229 -0.97 -7.25 10.32
N LEU A 230 -0.69 -5.97 10.01
CA LEU A 230 0.16 -5.54 8.89
C LEU A 230 1.51 -6.27 8.83
N TYR A 231 2.14 -6.45 9.99
CA TYR A 231 3.47 -7.05 10.09
C TYR A 231 3.47 -8.58 9.99
N GLU A 232 2.31 -9.22 9.99
CA GLU A 232 2.20 -10.66 9.67
C GLU A 232 2.58 -10.92 8.21
N LEU A 233 2.48 -9.92 7.32
CA LEU A 233 3.01 -9.98 5.95
C LEU A 233 4.49 -10.36 5.91
N MET A 234 5.28 -10.10 6.97
CA MET A 234 6.69 -10.50 7.05
C MET A 234 6.90 -12.02 7.09
N ASN A 235 5.91 -12.76 7.59
CA ASN A 235 6.00 -14.21 7.82
C ASN A 235 4.95 -14.99 7.01
N ARG A 236 4.16 -14.31 6.19
CA ARG A 236 3.08 -14.94 5.43
C ARG A 236 3.67 -16.00 4.49
N THR A 237 2.96 -17.10 4.33
CA THR A 237 3.21 -18.09 3.28
C THR A 237 2.00 -18.12 2.36
N VAL A 238 2.23 -18.10 1.06
CA VAL A 238 1.18 -18.30 0.06
C VAL A 238 0.98 -19.80 -0.10
N THR A 239 -0.18 -20.29 0.32
CA THR A 239 -0.52 -21.71 0.20
C THR A 239 -0.77 -22.10 -1.25
N ALA A 240 -0.52 -23.37 -1.58
CA ALA A 240 -0.87 -23.92 -2.89
C ALA A 240 -2.37 -23.77 -3.18
N ALA A 241 -2.72 -23.67 -4.47
CA ALA A 241 -4.08 -23.75 -4.97
C ALA A 241 -4.61 -25.19 -4.93
#